data_AF-A0AAW0HZ30-F1
#
_entry.id   AF-A0AAW0HZ30-F1
#
_cell.length_a   1.000
_cell.length_b   1.000
_cell.length_c   1.000
_cell.angle_alpha   90.00
_cell.angle_beta   90.00
_cell.angle_gamma   90.00
#
_symmetry.space_group_name_H-M   'P 1'
#
loop_
_entity.id
_entity.type
_entity.pdbx_description
1 polymer ?
#
loop_
_entity_poly.entity_id
_entity_poly.type
_entity_poly.pdbx_seq_one_letter_code
_entity_poly.pdbx_strand_id
1 'polypeptide(L)' 'MLKNAESNVELKGLAVDSMVIEYIQVIKAPKMCQRIYRAHGRINQYMSSPCHIEMILIEKEQIGGECTAPPAPAAGAS' A
#
# COMPACT_ATOMS: atom_id res chain seq x y z
N MET A 1 -6.44 -8.80 2.96
CA MET A 1 -4.99 -8.50 2.89
C MET A 1 -4.54 -7.71 4.10
N LEU A 2 -5.18 -6.59 4.45
CA LEU A 2 -4.82 -5.82 5.66
C LEU A 2 -4.84 -6.64 6.95
N LYS A 3 -5.89 -7.45 7.19
CA LYS A 3 -5.93 -8.38 8.34
C LYS A 3 -4.78 -9.39 8.38
N ASN A 4 -4.28 -9.80 7.21
CA ASN A 4 -3.13 -10.71 7.13
C ASN A 4 -1.84 -9.95 7.49
N ALA A 5 -1.71 -8.71 7.02
CA ALA A 5 -0.64 -7.81 7.43
C ALA A 5 -0.65 -7.54 8.95
N GLU A 6 -1.82 -7.26 9.54
CA GLU A 6 -1.99 -7.10 11.00
C GLU A 6 -1.52 -8.36 11.74
N SER A 7 -2.01 -9.54 11.37
CA SER A 7 -1.56 -10.80 11.99
C SER A 7 -0.06 -11.04 11.82
N ASN A 8 0.55 -10.64 10.70
CA ASN A 8 2.00 -10.75 10.52
C ASN A 8 2.79 -9.81 11.42
N VAL A 9 2.25 -8.63 11.71
CA VAL A 9 2.84 -7.65 12.65
C VAL A 9 2.71 -8.16 14.09
N GLU A 10 1.54 -8.68 14.47
CA GLU A 10 1.30 -9.31 15.77
C GLU A 10 2.24 -10.50 16.02
N LEU A 11 2.41 -11.36 15.00
CA LEU A 11 3.33 -12.50 15.07
C LEU A 11 4.80 -12.08 15.24
N LYS A 12 5.18 -10.91 14.72
CA LYS A 12 6.51 -10.33 14.91
C LYS A 12 6.67 -9.59 16.25
N GLY A 13 5.58 -9.44 17.02
CA GLY A 13 5.60 -8.75 18.31
C GLY A 13 5.73 -7.23 18.21
N LEU A 14 5.40 -6.64 17.06
CA LEU A 14 5.47 -5.21 16.82
C LEU A 14 4.10 -4.55 17.09
N ALA A 15 4.09 -3.24 17.36
CA ALA A 15 2.86 -2.52 17.65
C ALA A 15 2.05 -2.25 16.36
N VAL A 16 0.87 -2.86 16.25
CA VAL A 16 -0.03 -2.71 15.10
C VAL A 16 -0.45 -1.26 14.87
N ASP A 17 -0.66 -0.51 15.95
CA ASP A 17 -1.09 0.90 15.89
C ASP A 17 0.01 1.85 15.37
N SER A 18 1.28 1.43 15.42
CA SER A 18 2.44 2.23 14.99
C SER A 18 2.86 1.96 13.53
N MET A 19 2.29 0.92 12.92
CA MET A 19 2.59 0.51 11.54
C MET A 19 1.87 1.39 10.52
N VAL A 20 2.59 1.82 9.50
CA VAL A 20 2.06 2.57 8.35
C VAL A 20 2.38 1.82 7.07
N ILE A 21 1.43 1.83 6.14
CA ILE A 21 1.65 1.29 4.80
C ILE A 21 2.48 2.31 4.02
N GLU A 22 3.74 1.98 3.74
CA GLU A 22 4.60 2.81 2.90
C GLU A 22 4.30 2.58 1.43
N TYR A 23 4.10 1.31 1.06
CA TYR A 23 4.07 0.92 -0.34
C TYR A 23 3.04 -0.15 -0.65
N ILE A 24 2.36 0.02 -1.79
CA ILE A 24 1.41 -0.93 -2.35
C ILE A 24 1.72 -1.11 -3.83
N GLN A 25 1.95 -2.36 -4.23
CA GLN A 25 2.10 -2.79 -5.60
C GLN A 25 0.89 -3.61 -6.04
N VAL A 26 0.40 -3.33 -7.25
CA VAL A 26 -0.59 -4.16 -7.92
C VAL A 26 -0.06 -4.53 -9.30
N ILE A 27 0.26 -5.81 -9.45
CA ILE A 27 0.83 -6.38 -10.67
C ILE A 27 -0.25 -7.18 -11.38
N LYS A 28 -0.31 -7.09 -12.72
CA LYS A 28 -1.21 -7.92 -13.52
C LYS A 28 -0.72 -9.37 -13.52
N ALA A 29 -1.60 -10.28 -13.12
CA ALA A 29 -1.32 -11.71 -13.17
C ALA A 29 -1.67 -12.29 -14.57
N PRO A 30 -1.15 -13.47 -14.93
CA PRO A 30 -1.49 -14.14 -16.18
C PRO A 30 -3.00 -14.34 -16.31
N LYS A 31 -3.55 -13.98 -17.48
CA LYS A 31 -4.98 -14.15 -17.76
C LYS A 31 -5.32 -15.62 -17.85
N MET A 32 -6.36 -16.04 -17.12
CA MET A 32 -6.93 -17.38 -17.29
C MET A 32 -8.00 -17.36 -18.38
N CYS A 33 -7.92 -18.33 -19.29
CA CYS A 33 -8.77 -18.43 -20.46
C CYS A 33 -9.91 -19.41 -20.19
N GLN A 34 -11.15 -18.93 -20.23
CA GLN A 34 -12.34 -19.75 -20.29
C GLN A 34 -12.99 -19.65 -21.67
N ARG A 35 -13.73 -20.68 -22.06
CA ARG A 35 -14.50 -20.69 -23.31
C ARG A 35 -15.96 -20.41 -22.99
N ILE A 36 -16.56 -19.47 -23.71
CA ILE A 36 -18.01 -19.26 -23.70
C ILE A 36 -18.57 -19.66 -25.06
N TYR A 37 -19.48 -20.63 -25.02
CA TYR A 37 -20.24 -21.06 -26.19
C TYR A 37 -21.36 -20.07 -26.46
N ARG A 38 -21.49 -19.67 -27.72
CA ARG A 38 -22.54 -18.77 -28.20
C ARG A 38 -23.35 -19.42 -29.32
N ALA A 39 -24.48 -18.80 -29.64
CA ALA A 39 -25.31 -19.21 -30.76
C ALA A 39 -24.50 -19.38 -32.05
N HIS A 40 -24.94 -20.32 -32.90
CA HIS A 40 -24.32 -20.66 -34.18
C HIS A 40 -22.88 -21.20 -34.08
N GLY A 41 -22.53 -21.90 -33.00
CA GLY A 41 -21.22 -22.56 -32.85
C GLY A 41 -20.04 -21.61 -32.67
N ARG A 42 -20.31 -20.34 -32.35
CA ARG A 42 -19.26 -19.36 -32.07
C ARG A 42 -18.62 -19.65 -30.71
N ILE A 43 -17.28 -19.67 -30.68
CA ILE A 43 -16.50 -19.82 -29.46
C ILE A 43 -15.81 -18.48 -29.18
N ASN A 44 -16.19 -17.83 -28.08
CA ASN A 44 -15.54 -16.61 -27.62
C ASN A 44 -14.73 -16.89 -26.36
N GLN A 45 -13.65 -16.13 -26.19
CA GLN A 45 -12.81 -16.20 -25.01
C GLN A 45 -13.40 -15.34 -23.90
N TYR A 46 -13.59 -15.92 -22.73
CA TYR A 46 -13.83 -15.20 -21.50
C TYR A 46 -12.55 -15.19 -20.69
N MET A 47 -11.94 -14.02 -20.60
CA MET A 47 -10.66 -13.83 -19.91
C MET A 47 -10.94 -13.20 -18.56
N SER A 48 -10.53 -13.85 -17.48
CA SER A 48 -10.42 -13.13 -16.22
C SER A 48 -9.10 -12.34 -16.21
N SER A 49 -9.10 -11.23 -15.50
CA SER A 49 -7.94 -10.36 -15.32
C SER A 49 -7.52 -10.38 -13.84
N PRO A 50 -6.79 -11.40 -13.40
CA PRO A 50 -6.31 -11.47 -12.03
C PRO A 50 -5.17 -10.47 -11.78
N CYS A 51 -4.88 -10.20 -10.51
CA CYS A 51 -3.80 -9.33 -10.07
C CYS A 51 -3.12 -9.87 -8.81
N HIS A 52 -1.81 -9.68 -8.72
CA HIS A 52 -1.01 -9.88 -7.52
C HIS A 52 -0.92 -8.56 -6.77
N ILE A 53 -1.20 -8.58 -5.47
CA ILE A 53 -1.16 -7.39 -4.62
C ILE A 53 -0.06 -7.63 -3.58
N GLU A 54 0.90 -6.73 -3.55
CA GLU A 54 2.02 -6.74 -2.61
C GLU A 54 1.96 -5.46 -1.78
N MET A 55 2.22 -5.57 -0.47
CA MET A 55 2.13 -4.46 0.48
C MET A 55 3.31 -4.52 1.43
N ILE A 56 3.90 -3.36 1.72
CA ILE A 56 5.00 -3.20 2.68
C ILE A 56 4.54 -2.24 3.77
N LEU A 57 4.68 -2.68 5.03
CA LEU A 57 4.41 -1.86 6.21
C LEU A 57 5.73 -1.55 6.92
N ILE A 58 5.83 -0.32 7.42
CA ILE A 58 6.97 0.19 8.15
C ILE A 58 6.48 0.85 9.44
N GLU A 59 7.27 0.78 10.50
CA GLU A 59 7.01 1.54 11.71
C GLU A 59 7.24 3.02 11.47
N LYS A 60 6.30 3.85 11.92
CA LYS A 60 6.43 5.29 11.78
C LYS A 60 7.46 5.82 12.79
N GLU A 61 8.71 5.98 12.38
CA GLU A 61 9.63 6.85 13.11
C GLU A 61 9.16 8.30 12.93
N GLN A 62 8.73 8.94 14.02
CA GLN A 62 8.54 10.38 14.03
C GLN A 62 9.92 11.02 13.89
N ILE A 63 10.35 11.26 12.65
CA ILE A 63 11.50 12.12 12.37
C ILE A 63 11.06 13.54 12.75
N GLY A 64 11.33 13.90 14.01
CA GLY A 64 11.19 15.25 14.53
C GLY A 64 12.17 16.18 13.82
N GLY A 65 11.72 16.76 12.71
CA GLY A 65 12.37 17.87 12.03
C GLY A 65 11.66 19.17 12.36
N GLU A 66 11.60 19.55 13.63
CA GLU A 66 11.27 20.93 13.98
C GLU A 66 12.52 21.78 13.67
N CYS A 67 12.61 22.32 12.46
CA CYS A 67 13.54 23.42 12.19
C CYS A 67 12.98 24.67 12.87
N THR A 68 13.19 24.79 14.18
CA THR A 68 12.94 26.03 14.91
C THR A 68 13.90 27.09 14.37
N ALA A 69 13.37 28.01 13.56
CA ALA A 69 14.13 29.19 13.15
C ALA A 69 14.46 30.02 14.42
N PRO A 70 15.70 30.51 14.59
CA PRO A 70 16.03 31.32 15.75
C PRO A 70 15.18 32.61 15.72
N PRO A 71 14.60 33.04 16.86
CA PRO A 71 13.79 34.26 16.91
C PRO A 71 14.66 35.47 16.53
N ALA A 72 14.20 36.25 15.56
CA ALA A 72 14.86 37.46 15.09
C ALA A 72 15.09 38.45 16.26
N PRO A 73 16.26 39.13 16.33
CA PRO A 73 16.52 40.06 17.42
C PRO A 73 15.57 41.25 17.33
N ALA A 74 14.93 41.56 18.46
CA ALA A 74 14.08 42.73 18.62
C ALA A 74 14.87 44.00 18.24
N ALA A 75 14.43 44.65 17.16
CA ALA A 75 14.94 45.97 16.79
C ALA A 75 14.49 46.97 17.85
N GLY A 76 15.39 47.25 18.79
CA GLY A 76 15.30 48.36 19.70
C GLY A 76 15.72 49.67 19.03
N ALA A 77 14.97 50.71 19.37
CA ALA A 77 15.41 52.09 19.56
C ALA A 77 16.10 52.81 18.39
N SER A 78 15.34 53.67 17.71
CA SER A 78 15.51 55.13 17.79
C SER A 78 14.31 55.83 17.17
#